data_AF-A0A0M3HHX4-F1
#
_entry.id   AF-A0A0M3HHX4-F1
#
_cell.length_a   1.000
_cell.length_b   1.000
_cell.length_c   1.000
_cell.angle_alpha   90.00
_cell.angle_beta   90.00
_cell.angle_gamma   90.00
#
_symmetry.space_group_name_H-M   'P 1'
#
loop_
_entity.id
_entity.type
_entity.pdbx_description
1 polymer ?
#
loop_
_entity_poly.entity_id
_entity_poly.type
_entity_poly.pdbx_seq_one_letter_code
_entity_poly.pdbx_strand_id
1 'polypeptide(L)'
;MDSSIRVIAESIRGVRESPDLGKSLVWPTPPAVLHAFVEKLKKMHELWRAKVIISRMPGYLIPSIPQKLAAYEAFNGKRAEWGYTRLWKGDYLDMPEEIEAPGQVEEYRSAIDALKQAHSFSKVLFSSYIQVFIQVLI
;
A
#
# COMPACT_ATOMS: atom_id res chain seq x y z
N MET A 1 -19.12 19.11 33.38
CA MET A 1 -18.44 18.47 32.23
C MET A 1 -18.69 19.36 31.02
N ASP A 2 -17.64 20.04 30.56
CA ASP A 2 -17.66 21.13 29.55
C ASP A 2 -18.49 20.79 28.30
N SER A 3 -19.35 21.71 27.86
CA SER A 3 -20.20 21.54 26.67
C SER A 3 -19.38 21.22 25.41
N SER A 4 -18.16 21.73 25.32
CA SER A 4 -17.25 21.54 24.19
C SER A 4 -16.76 20.09 24.07
N ILE A 5 -16.46 19.45 25.21
CA ILE A 5 -16.02 18.05 25.25
C ILE A 5 -17.16 17.12 24.80
N ARG A 6 -18.41 17.44 25.20
CA ARG A 6 -19.59 16.69 24.77
C ARG A 6 -19.75 16.76 23.26
N VAL A 7 -19.67 17.95 22.66
CA VAL A 7 -19.77 18.12 21.20
C VAL A 7 -18.71 17.29 20.46
N ILE A 8 -17.47 17.29 20.95
CA ILE A 8 -16.41 16.45 20.37
C ILE A 8 -16.75 14.95 20.50
N ALA A 9 -17.19 14.50 21.67
CA ALA A 9 -17.56 13.10 21.90
C ALA A 9 -18.74 12.66 21.02
N GLU A 10 -19.74 13.52 20.83
CA GLU A 10 -20.86 13.26 19.92
C GLU A 10 -20.41 13.18 18.46
N SER A 11 -19.48 14.04 18.03
CA SER A 11 -18.99 14.03 16.64
C SER A 11 -18.34 12.71 16.25
N ILE A 12 -17.64 12.05 17.19
CA ILE A 12 -16.97 10.77 16.93
C ILE A 12 -17.84 9.54 17.28
N ARG A 13 -19.07 9.75 17.74
CA ARG A 13 -19.98 8.66 18.10
C ARG A 13 -20.36 7.89 16.83
N GLY A 14 -20.29 6.55 16.90
CA GLY A 14 -20.71 5.69 15.79
C GLY A 14 -19.74 5.63 14.60
N VAL A 15 -18.56 6.27 14.71
CA VAL A 15 -17.57 6.32 13.62
C VAL A 15 -17.03 4.94 13.26
N ARG A 16 -17.01 3.98 14.19
CA ARG A 16 -16.55 2.61 13.92
C ARG A 16 -17.52 1.83 13.02
N GLU A 17 -18.80 2.13 13.16
CA GLU A 17 -19.92 1.55 12.44
C GLU A 17 -20.13 2.24 11.09
N SER A 18 -19.60 3.45 10.89
CA SER A 18 -19.74 4.16 9.62
C SER A 18 -18.97 3.44 8.49
N PRO A 19 -19.53 3.38 7.26
CA PRO A 19 -18.89 2.69 6.13
C PRO A 19 -17.53 3.27 5.78
N ASP A 20 -17.40 4.59 5.91
CA ASP A 20 -16.19 5.34 5.64
C ASP A 20 -15.33 5.51 6.90
N LEU A 21 -15.61 4.83 8.02
CA LEU A 21 -14.85 4.91 9.27
C LEU A 21 -14.57 6.34 9.76
N GLY A 22 -15.39 7.35 9.42
CA GLY A 22 -15.16 8.74 9.77
C GLY A 22 -14.19 9.49 8.84
N LYS A 23 -14.00 9.03 7.59
CA LYS A 23 -13.24 9.79 6.57
C LYS A 23 -13.84 11.18 6.35
N SER A 24 -15.17 11.23 6.34
CA SER A 24 -15.98 12.42 6.09
C SER A 24 -16.37 13.13 7.38
N LEU A 25 -15.75 12.75 8.51
CA LEU A 25 -16.02 13.35 9.81
C LEU A 25 -15.64 14.84 9.80
N VAL A 26 -16.60 15.69 10.15
CA VAL A 26 -16.38 17.12 10.36
C VAL A 26 -16.02 17.34 11.83
N TRP A 27 -14.76 17.68 12.10
CA TRP A 27 -14.31 17.99 13.46
C TRP A 27 -14.86 19.35 13.91
N PRO A 28 -15.51 19.44 15.08
CA PRO A 28 -15.98 20.72 15.60
C PRO A 28 -14.79 21.62 15.95
N THR A 29 -14.95 22.93 15.76
CA THR A 29 -13.94 23.92 16.15
C THR A 29 -13.78 23.94 17.67
N PRO A 30 -12.61 23.57 18.22
CA PRO A 30 -12.43 23.54 19.66
C PRO A 30 -12.18 24.95 20.23
N PRO A 31 -12.58 25.21 21.49
CA PRO A 31 -12.06 26.35 22.24
C PRO A 31 -10.53 26.30 22.34
N ALA A 32 -9.88 27.45 22.47
CA ALA A 32 -8.42 27.57 22.48
C ALA A 32 -7.73 26.61 23.48
N VAL A 33 -8.32 26.43 24.67
CA VAL A 33 -7.82 25.53 25.72
C VAL A 33 -7.80 24.05 25.28
N LEU A 34 -8.72 23.65 24.40
CA LEU A 34 -8.85 22.26 23.93
C LEU A 34 -8.19 22.01 22.57
N HIS A 35 -7.62 23.04 21.92
CA HIS A 35 -7.05 22.92 20.59
C HIS A 35 -5.98 21.82 20.52
N ALA A 36 -4.99 21.85 21.41
CA ALA A 36 -3.91 20.85 21.43
C ALA A 36 -4.42 19.42 21.70
N PHE A 37 -5.50 19.28 22.46
CA PHE A 37 -6.14 17.99 22.71
C PHE A 37 -6.84 17.47 21.44
N VAL A 38 -7.63 18.30 20.76
CA VAL A 38 -8.34 17.91 19.54
C VAL A 38 -7.37 17.59 18.41
N GLU A 39 -6.26 18.32 18.27
CA GLU A 39 -5.23 17.99 17.28
C GLU A 39 -4.57 16.63 17.52
N LYS A 40 -4.32 16.27 18.80
CA LYS A 40 -3.87 14.91 19.14
C LYS A 40 -4.95 13.87 18.85
N LEU A 41 -6.21 14.18 19.14
CA LEU A 41 -7.35 13.28 18.89
C LEU A 41 -7.54 13.00 17.39
N LYS A 42 -7.39 14.00 16.53
CA LYS A 42 -7.40 13.84 15.06
C LYS A 42 -6.33 12.84 14.60
N LYS A 43 -5.09 13.00 15.07
CA LYS A 43 -3.99 12.06 14.75
C LYS A 43 -4.27 10.65 15.26
N MET A 44 -4.80 10.52 16.49
CA MET A 44 -5.19 9.22 17.03
C MET A 44 -6.29 8.56 16.19
N HIS A 45 -7.28 9.34 15.74
CA HIS A 45 -8.33 8.88 14.85
C HIS A 45 -7.79 8.43 13.49
N GLU A 46 -6.87 9.18 12.86
CA GLU A 46 -6.24 8.77 11.60
C GLU A 46 -5.47 7.45 11.73
N LEU A 47 -4.67 7.31 12.79
CA LEU A 47 -3.94 6.07 13.08
C LEU A 47 -4.88 4.90 13.36
N TRP A 48 -5.93 5.13 14.14
CA TRP A 48 -6.95 4.13 14.39
C TRP A 48 -7.65 3.73 13.07
N ARG A 49 -8.05 4.68 12.23
CA ARG A 49 -8.65 4.39 10.91
C ARG A 49 -7.72 3.55 10.06
N ALA A 50 -6.45 3.93 9.95
CA ALA A 50 -5.46 3.16 9.20
C ALA A 50 -5.36 1.72 9.72
N LYS A 51 -5.27 1.52 11.04
CA LYS A 51 -5.24 0.19 11.66
C LYS A 51 -6.51 -0.61 11.38
N VAL A 52 -7.70 0.00 11.49
CA VAL A 52 -8.97 -0.68 11.19
C VAL A 52 -9.06 -1.06 9.72
N ILE A 53 -8.68 -0.17 8.81
CA ILE A 53 -8.65 -0.44 7.37
C ILE A 53 -7.74 -1.64 7.09
N ILE A 54 -6.50 -1.63 7.59
CA ILE A 54 -5.55 -2.75 7.43
C ILE A 54 -6.09 -4.03 8.03
N SER A 55 -6.71 -3.98 9.22
CA SER A 55 -7.29 -5.17 9.87
C SER A 55 -8.46 -5.79 9.13
N ARG A 56 -9.16 -5.00 8.29
CA ARG A 56 -10.27 -5.47 7.44
C ARG A 56 -9.80 -5.98 6.08
N MET A 57 -8.53 -5.76 5.71
CA MET A 57 -8.00 -6.27 4.44
C MET A 57 -7.82 -7.78 4.50
N PRO A 58 -8.07 -8.49 3.38
CA PRO A 58 -7.65 -9.88 3.24
C PRO A 58 -6.16 -10.05 3.55
N GLY A 59 -5.81 -11.08 4.33
CA GLY A 59 -4.46 -11.28 4.84
C GLY A 59 -3.38 -11.35 3.74
N TYR A 60 -3.71 -11.88 2.56
CA TYR A 60 -2.78 -11.97 1.44
C TYR A 60 -2.43 -10.60 0.80
N LEU A 61 -3.21 -9.54 1.07
CA LEU A 61 -2.92 -8.19 0.57
C LEU A 61 -1.96 -7.42 1.48
N ILE A 62 -1.98 -7.72 2.79
CA ILE A 62 -1.21 -7.00 3.81
C ILE A 62 0.30 -6.97 3.50
N PRO A 63 0.94 -8.08 3.05
CA PRO A 63 2.38 -8.08 2.73
C PRO A 63 2.78 -7.09 1.63
N SER A 64 1.84 -6.66 0.76
CA SER A 64 2.11 -5.73 -0.34
C SER A 64 2.00 -4.25 0.04
N ILE A 65 1.49 -3.94 1.24
CA ILE A 65 1.24 -2.56 1.68
C ILE A 65 2.52 -1.71 1.67
N PRO A 66 3.68 -2.17 2.19
CA PRO A 66 4.90 -1.36 2.17
C PRO A 66 5.31 -0.93 0.75
N GLN A 67 5.24 -1.86 -0.20
CA GLN A 67 5.58 -1.58 -1.60
C GLN A 67 4.57 -0.62 -2.24
N LYS A 68 3.27 -0.78 -1.94
CA LYS A 68 2.24 0.16 -2.40
C LYS A 68 2.41 1.56 -1.82
N LEU A 69 2.81 1.68 -0.56
CA LEU A 69 3.09 2.97 0.08
C LEU A 69 4.30 3.64 -0.56
N ALA A 70 5.40 2.90 -0.77
CA ALA A 70 6.58 3.42 -1.46
C ALA A 70 6.25 3.88 -2.89
N ALA A 71 5.44 3.11 -3.62
CA ALA A 71 4.97 3.49 -4.95
C ALA A 71 4.08 4.74 -4.91
N TYR A 72 3.17 4.85 -3.93
CA TYR A 72 2.35 6.04 -3.73
C TYR A 72 3.22 7.28 -3.46
N GLU A 73 4.19 7.21 -2.57
CA GLU A 73 5.11 8.32 -2.28
C GLU A 73 5.89 8.76 -3.52
N ALA A 74 6.32 7.81 -4.36
CA ALA A 74 7.07 8.11 -5.57
C ALA A 74 6.20 8.72 -6.68
N PHE A 75 4.99 8.18 -6.90
CA PHE A 75 4.20 8.41 -8.11
C PHE A 75 2.92 9.23 -7.91
N ASN A 76 2.43 9.40 -6.69
CA ASN A 76 1.17 10.11 -6.43
C ASN A 76 1.20 11.53 -7.04
N GLY A 77 0.19 11.86 -7.85
CA GLY A 77 0.09 13.13 -8.58
C GLY A 77 1.02 13.27 -9.79
N LYS A 78 1.97 12.35 -10.01
CA LYS A 78 2.90 12.36 -11.15
C LYS A 78 2.49 11.41 -12.28
N ARG A 79 1.76 10.34 -11.93
CA ARG A 79 1.29 9.34 -12.89
C ARG A 79 -0.16 8.98 -12.59
N ALA A 80 -1.01 8.99 -13.62
CA ALA A 80 -2.41 8.61 -13.49
C ALA A 80 -2.53 7.14 -13.04
N GLU A 81 -1.79 6.25 -13.69
CA GLU A 81 -1.79 4.82 -13.42
C GLU A 81 -0.41 4.34 -12.97
N TRP A 82 -0.29 3.94 -11.71
CA TRP A 82 0.93 3.39 -11.12
C TRP A 82 0.75 1.95 -10.60
N GLY A 83 -0.32 1.28 -11.02
CA GLY A 83 -0.50 -0.16 -10.77
C GLY A 83 -1.01 -0.54 -9.38
N TYR A 84 -1.64 0.39 -8.66
CA TYR A 84 -2.14 0.17 -7.29
C TYR A 84 -3.20 -0.94 -7.16
N THR A 85 -3.87 -1.27 -8.27
CA THR A 85 -4.88 -2.34 -8.37
C THR A 85 -4.27 -3.74 -8.36
N ARG A 86 -2.98 -3.89 -8.72
CA ARG A 86 -2.30 -5.18 -8.75
C ARG A 86 -1.70 -5.55 -7.39
N LEU A 87 -1.49 -6.84 -7.17
CA LEU A 87 -0.71 -7.34 -6.03
C LEU A 87 0.77 -7.23 -6.35
N TRP A 88 1.58 -6.81 -5.39
CA TRP A 88 3.03 -6.93 -5.51
C TRP A 88 3.46 -8.38 -5.29
N LYS A 89 3.97 -9.04 -6.34
CA LYS A 89 4.43 -10.43 -6.26
C LYS A 89 5.95 -10.56 -6.14
N GLY A 90 6.70 -9.62 -6.71
CA GLY A 90 8.17 -9.58 -6.67
C GLY A 90 8.79 -10.38 -7.80
N ASP A 91 8.89 -11.70 -7.64
CA ASP A 91 9.48 -12.60 -8.65
C ASP A 91 8.43 -13.00 -9.68
N TYR A 92 8.14 -12.11 -10.64
CA TYR A 92 7.08 -12.34 -11.63
C TYR A 92 7.49 -13.37 -12.70
N LEU A 93 8.78 -13.55 -12.97
CA LEU A 93 9.26 -14.53 -13.97
C LEU A 93 9.18 -15.98 -13.50
N ASP A 94 9.04 -16.22 -12.19
CA ASP A 94 8.77 -17.56 -11.65
C ASP A 94 7.28 -17.95 -11.73
N MET A 95 6.43 -17.08 -12.27
CA MET A 95 4.97 -17.25 -12.29
C MET A 95 4.44 -17.50 -13.70
N PRO A 96 3.89 -18.69 -13.99
CA PRO A 96 3.36 -19.02 -15.32
C PRO A 96 2.27 -18.06 -15.80
N GLU A 97 1.49 -17.45 -14.89
CA GLU A 97 0.40 -16.54 -15.26
C GLU A 97 0.88 -15.14 -15.68
N GLU A 98 2.15 -14.80 -15.41
CA GLU A 98 2.76 -13.52 -15.76
C GLU A 98 3.67 -13.63 -16.99
N ILE A 99 3.77 -14.83 -17.58
CA ILE A 99 4.60 -15.12 -18.75
C ILE A 99 3.72 -15.45 -19.96
N GLU A 100 4.00 -14.79 -21.08
CA GLU A 100 3.24 -14.99 -22.32
C GLU A 100 3.73 -16.20 -23.13
N ALA A 101 5.03 -16.50 -23.11
CA ALA A 101 5.61 -17.56 -23.94
C ALA A 101 5.83 -18.88 -23.16
N PRO A 102 5.36 -20.02 -23.68
CA PRO A 102 5.59 -21.33 -23.05
C PRO A 102 7.08 -21.64 -22.88
N GLY A 103 7.47 -22.21 -21.74
CA GLY A 103 8.84 -22.67 -21.47
C GLY A 103 9.75 -21.64 -20.80
N GLN A 104 9.44 -20.34 -20.86
CA GLN A 104 10.30 -19.29 -20.28
C GLN A 104 10.45 -19.38 -18.75
N VAL A 105 9.42 -19.86 -18.04
CA VAL A 105 9.51 -20.06 -16.57
C VAL A 105 10.61 -21.08 -16.24
N GLU A 106 10.70 -22.18 -16.98
CA GLU A 106 11.68 -23.25 -16.73
C GLU A 106 13.10 -22.81 -17.12
N GLU A 107 13.23 -22.04 -18.20
CA GLU A 107 14.49 -21.40 -18.58
C GLU A 107 14.93 -20.41 -17.49
N TYR A 108 14.01 -19.60 -16.98
CA TYR A 108 14.26 -18.66 -15.89
C TYR A 108 14.73 -19.38 -14.62
N ARG A 109 14.01 -20.42 -14.18
CA ARG A 109 14.37 -21.24 -13.02
C ARG A 109 15.78 -21.83 -13.15
N SER A 110 16.07 -22.41 -14.31
CA SER A 110 17.39 -22.98 -14.61
C SER A 110 18.50 -21.94 -14.54
N ALA A 111 18.26 -20.74 -15.08
CA ALA A 111 19.22 -19.63 -15.02
C ALA A 111 19.43 -19.13 -13.58
N ILE A 112 18.37 -19.01 -12.78
CA ILE A 112 18.46 -18.62 -11.36
C ILE A 112 19.22 -19.65 -10.54
N ASP A 113 19.04 -20.94 -10.79
CA ASP A 113 19.76 -21.98 -10.06
C ASP A 113 21.25 -22.00 -10.41
N ALA A 114 21.63 -21.76 -11.67
CA ALA A 114 23.02 -21.53 -12.05
C ALA A 114 23.61 -20.29 -11.34
N LEU A 115 22.84 -19.20 -11.23
CA LEU A 115 23.25 -17.99 -10.52
C LEU A 115 23.43 -18.23 -9.02
N LYS A 116 22.57 -19.01 -8.36
CA LYS A 116 22.72 -19.36 -6.94
C LYS A 116 23.97 -20.19 -6.67
N GLN A 117 24.40 -21.01 -7.63
CA GLN A 117 25.65 -21.76 -7.53
C GLN A 117 26.88 -20.85 -7.65
N ALA A 118 26.81 -19.83 -8.52
CA ALA A 118 27.89 -18.86 -8.71
C ALA A 118 27.94 -17.78 -7.61
N HIS A 119 26.79 -17.40 -7.06
CA HIS A 119 26.63 -16.29 -6.12
C HIS A 119 25.71 -16.67 -4.97
N SER A 120 26.12 -16.37 -3.75
CA SER A 120 25.31 -16.64 -2.56
C SER A 120 24.18 -15.62 -2.40
N PHE A 121 22.96 -16.02 -2.75
CA PHE A 121 21.73 -15.32 -2.37
C PHE A 121 20.63 -16.32 -2.03
N SER A 122 19.73 -15.95 -1.13
CA SER A 122 18.67 -16.83 -0.64
C SER A 122 17.35 -16.68 -1.41
N LYS A 123 17.10 -15.52 -2.01
CA LYS A 123 15.82 -15.20 -2.63
C LYS A 123 15.96 -14.11 -3.69
N VAL A 124 15.26 -14.28 -4.81
CA VAL A 124 15.03 -13.21 -5.78
C VAL A 124 13.96 -12.26 -5.23
N LEU A 125 14.30 -10.98 -5.07
CA LEU A 125 13.36 -9.98 -4.54
C LEU A 125 12.42 -9.43 -5.62
N PHE A 126 12.91 -9.35 -6.85
CA PHE A 126 12.17 -8.82 -7.99
C PHE A 126 12.69 -9.41 -9.31
N SER A 127 11.78 -9.78 -10.21
CA SER A 127 12.06 -10.14 -11.59
C SER A 127 10.88 -9.71 -12.47
N SER A 128 11.13 -9.25 -13.69
CA SER A 128 10.08 -8.87 -14.64
C SER A 128 10.61 -8.97 -16.05
N TYR A 129 9.71 -9.27 -16.99
CA TYR A 129 10.01 -9.16 -18.41
C TYR A 129 10.07 -7.68 -18.80
N ILE A 130 11.04 -7.31 -19.64
CA ILE A 130 11.21 -5.94 -20.17
C ILE A 130 11.47 -6.06 -21.67
N GLN A 131 10.69 -5.36 -22.47
CA GLN A 131 10.96 -5.19 -23.89
C GLN A 131 11.79 -3.93 -24.09
N VAL A 132 13.01 -4.11 -24.61
CA VAL A 132 13.90 -3.00 -24.95
C VAL A 132 13.75 -2.70 -26.44
N PHE A 133 13.24 -1.51 -26.76
CA PHE A 133 13.22 -1.01 -28.13
C PHE A 133 14.54 -0.32 -28.42
N ILE A 134 15.39 -0.98 -29.21
CA ILE A 134 16.63 -0.38 -29.68
C ILE A 134 16.31 0.38 -30.97
N GLN A 135 16.34 1.71 -30.89
CA GLN A 135 16.19 2.54 -32.07
C GLN A 135 17.52 2.55 -32.82
N VAL A 136 17.59 1.74 -33.88
CA VAL A 136 18.70 1.82 -34.83
C VAL A 136 18.50 3.10 -35.64
N LEU A 137 19.34 4.11 -35.38
CA LEU A 137 19.46 5.27 -36.27
C LEU A 137 20.04 4.76 -37.60
N ILE A 138 19.18 4.66 -38.61
CA ILE A 138 19.58 4.52 -40.02
C ILE A 138 19.58 5.92 -40.64
#